data_AF-A0AAU6Q656-F1
#
_entry.id   AF-A0AAU6Q656-F1
#
_cell.length_a   1.000
_cell.length_b   1.000
_cell.length_c   1.000
_cell.angle_alpha   90.00
_cell.angle_beta   90.00
_cell.angle_gamma   90.00
#
_symmetry.space_group_name_H-M   'P 1'
#
loop_
_entity.id
_entity.type
_entity.pdbx_description
1 polymer ?
#
loop_
_entity_poly.entity_id
_entity_poly.type
_entity_poly.pdbx_seq_one_letter_code
_entity_poly.pdbx_strand_id
1 'polypeptide(L)'
;MFFEQNDRHQQMARLDPRDTNGDGVVSPQEAAAYIKDYLDNASPEERSQIMRDYFGQMTPDQRQQVGEAIVRSPANPVQQVDYSDPVALGNAYTQAAQAPAQNGQSPLEAAFAQGGALSNPMVKAGLVGLAGMIGSAMLRRR
;
A
#
# COMPACT_ATOMS: atom_id res chain seq x y z
N MET A 1 25.12 -21.77 -20.24
CA MET A 1 24.87 -21.90 -18.80
C MET A 1 23.91 -20.81 -18.33
N PHE A 2 22.64 -20.84 -18.76
CA PHE A 2 21.64 -19.79 -18.52
C PHE A 2 20.49 -20.21 -17.59
N PHE A 3 20.56 -21.42 -16.99
CA PHE A 3 19.46 -22.02 -16.23
C PHE A 3 19.56 -21.81 -14.71
N GLU A 4 20.73 -21.49 -14.16
CA GLU A 4 20.93 -21.41 -12.70
C GLU A 4 20.45 -20.11 -12.03
N GLN A 5 20.16 -19.05 -12.81
CA GLN A 5 19.65 -17.80 -12.23
C GLN A 5 18.17 -17.89 -11.87
N ASN A 6 17.33 -18.48 -12.73
CA ASN A 6 15.88 -18.60 -12.47
C ASN A 6 15.57 -19.41 -11.19
N ASP A 7 16.33 -20.46 -10.92
CA ASP A 7 16.15 -21.28 -9.71
C ASP A 7 16.42 -20.51 -8.41
N ARG A 8 17.44 -19.63 -8.38
CA ARG A 8 17.69 -18.82 -7.18
C ARG A 8 16.60 -17.79 -6.94
N HIS A 9 16.07 -17.19 -8.01
CA HIS A 9 14.95 -16.25 -7.90
C HIS A 9 13.67 -16.95 -7.41
N GLN A 10 13.38 -18.17 -7.87
CA GLN A 10 12.24 -18.96 -7.40
C GLN A 10 12.43 -19.47 -5.95
N GLN A 11 13.65 -19.81 -5.55
CA GLN A 11 13.96 -20.22 -4.17
C GLN A 11 13.90 -19.04 -3.19
N MET A 12 14.27 -17.82 -3.63
CA MET A 12 14.11 -16.61 -2.83
C MET A 12 12.64 -16.14 -2.78
N ALA A 13 11.86 -16.33 -3.84
CA ALA A 13 10.43 -16.03 -3.86
C ALA A 13 9.63 -16.92 -2.89
N ARG A 14 9.99 -18.21 -2.75
CA ARG A 14 9.40 -19.12 -1.75
C ARG A 14 9.64 -18.73 -0.28
N LEU A 15 10.55 -17.78 -0.04
CA LEU A 15 10.84 -17.25 1.29
C LEU A 15 10.31 -15.82 1.47
N ASP A 16 9.60 -15.29 0.49
CA ASP A 16 9.06 -13.95 0.58
C ASP A 16 7.86 -13.94 1.54
N PRO A 17 7.94 -13.24 2.68
CA PRO A 17 6.85 -13.22 3.66
C PRO A 17 5.58 -12.52 3.14
N ARG A 18 5.63 -11.91 1.95
CA ARG A 18 4.50 -11.24 1.28
C ARG A 18 3.74 -12.18 0.34
N ASP A 19 4.35 -13.29 -0.07
CA ASP A 19 3.76 -14.33 -0.90
C ASP A 19 3.06 -15.35 0.02
N THR A 20 1.80 -15.09 0.33
CA THR A 20 1.05 -15.89 1.31
C THR A 20 0.53 -17.20 0.72
N ASN A 21 0.33 -17.26 -0.59
CA ASN A 21 -0.16 -18.45 -1.29
C ASN A 21 0.99 -19.34 -1.83
N GLY A 22 2.23 -18.86 -1.78
CA GLY A 22 3.43 -19.58 -2.18
C GLY A 22 3.55 -19.80 -3.69
N ASP A 23 2.88 -18.97 -4.50
CA ASP A 23 2.89 -19.07 -5.96
C ASP A 23 4.09 -18.40 -6.62
N GLY A 24 4.95 -17.75 -5.81
CA GLY A 24 6.14 -17.04 -6.23
C GLY A 24 5.87 -15.63 -6.76
N VAL A 25 4.63 -15.12 -6.68
CA VAL A 25 4.20 -13.81 -7.21
C VAL A 25 3.31 -13.09 -6.19
N VAL A 26 3.81 -12.00 -5.62
CA VAL A 26 2.99 -11.16 -4.72
C VAL A 26 1.86 -10.48 -5.50
N SER A 27 0.65 -10.98 -5.31
CA SER A 27 -0.56 -10.40 -5.90
C SER A 27 -0.95 -9.09 -5.19
N PRO A 28 -1.70 -8.18 -5.84
CA PRO A 28 -2.16 -6.94 -5.20
C PRO A 28 -2.99 -7.19 -3.93
N GLN A 29 -3.75 -8.29 -3.88
CA GLN A 29 -4.49 -8.68 -2.66
C GLN A 29 -3.55 -9.08 -1.52
N GLU A 30 -2.48 -9.82 -1.82
CA GLU A 30 -1.50 -10.24 -0.82
C GLU A 30 -0.66 -9.07 -0.33
N ALA A 31 -0.27 -8.18 -1.24
CA ALA A 31 0.36 -6.92 -0.89
C ALA A 31 -0.53 -6.08 0.04
N ALA A 32 -1.82 -5.96 -0.26
CA ALA A 32 -2.76 -5.23 0.59
C ALA A 32 -2.93 -5.89 1.98
N ALA A 33 -3.03 -7.22 2.04
CA ALA A 33 -3.10 -7.96 3.30
C ALA A 33 -1.82 -7.78 4.14
N TYR A 34 -0.65 -7.86 3.51
CA TYR A 34 0.64 -7.67 4.16
C TYR A 34 0.84 -6.23 4.64
N ILE A 35 0.46 -5.23 3.82
CA ILE A 35 0.46 -3.82 4.25
C ILE A 35 -0.47 -3.66 5.44
N LYS A 36 -1.68 -4.23 5.41
CA LYS A 36 -2.63 -4.14 6.51
C LYS A 36 -2.07 -4.75 7.79
N ASP A 37 -1.52 -5.96 7.72
CA ASP A 37 -0.88 -6.63 8.87
C ASP A 37 0.30 -5.82 9.42
N TYR A 38 1.17 -5.31 8.54
CA TYR A 38 2.26 -4.44 8.95
C TYR A 38 1.75 -3.16 9.59
N LEU A 39 0.74 -2.52 8.98
CA LEU A 39 0.13 -1.33 9.55
C LEU A 39 -0.39 -1.70 10.94
N ASP A 40 -1.27 -2.68 11.11
CA ASP A 40 -1.81 -3.09 12.43
C ASP A 40 -0.73 -3.30 13.51
N ASN A 41 0.41 -3.91 13.15
CA ASN A 41 1.51 -4.20 14.09
C ASN A 41 2.54 -3.06 14.25
N ALA A 42 2.68 -2.17 13.27
CA ALA A 42 3.69 -1.12 13.28
C ALA A 42 3.30 0.04 14.19
N SER A 43 4.29 0.66 14.83
CA SER A 43 4.11 1.89 15.61
C SER A 43 3.64 3.05 14.70
N PRO A 44 2.90 4.05 15.23
CA PRO A 44 2.43 5.20 14.44
C PRO A 44 3.54 5.91 13.67
N GLU A 45 4.73 6.02 14.28
CA GLU A 45 5.92 6.62 13.67
C GLU A 45 6.41 5.82 12.46
N GLU A 46 6.48 4.49 12.57
CA GLU A 46 6.90 3.61 11.47
C GLU A 46 5.92 3.64 10.31
N ARG A 47 4.61 3.63 10.60
CA ARG A 47 3.57 3.79 9.59
C ARG A 47 3.72 5.13 8.86
N SER A 48 3.92 6.22 9.60
CA SER A 48 4.10 7.55 9.02
C SER A 48 5.37 7.63 8.16
N GLN A 49 6.46 7.01 8.61
CA GLN A 49 7.73 7.00 7.89
C GLN A 49 7.62 6.21 6.57
N ILE A 50 7.07 5.00 6.59
CA ILE A 50 6.94 4.19 5.37
C ILE A 50 5.98 4.84 4.37
N MET A 51 4.89 5.45 4.85
CA MET A 51 3.96 6.16 4.00
C MET A 51 4.59 7.42 3.41
N ARG A 52 5.37 8.17 4.21
CA ARG A 52 6.15 9.31 3.71
C ARG A 52 7.12 8.89 2.62
N ASP A 53 7.87 7.81 2.80
CA ASP A 53 8.81 7.32 1.80
C ASP A 53 8.08 6.87 0.52
N TYR A 54 6.96 6.15 0.66
CA TYR A 54 6.12 5.71 -0.45
C TYR A 54 5.53 6.87 -1.26
N PHE A 55 4.85 7.81 -0.59
CA PHE A 55 4.29 8.99 -1.26
C PHE A 55 5.39 9.94 -1.75
N GLY A 56 6.56 9.95 -1.11
CA GLY A 56 7.74 10.70 -1.54
C GLY A 56 8.30 10.21 -2.87
N GLN A 57 8.18 8.92 -3.17
CA GLN A 57 8.57 8.34 -4.46
C GLN A 57 7.54 8.57 -5.57
N MET A 58 6.31 8.95 -5.23
CA MET A 58 5.28 9.25 -6.22
C MET A 58 5.49 10.62 -6.85
N THR A 59 5.13 10.69 -8.13
CA THR A 59 4.99 11.97 -8.85
C THR A 59 3.86 12.82 -8.24
N PRO A 60 3.91 14.16 -8.37
CA PRO A 60 2.84 15.03 -7.89
C PRO A 60 1.46 14.64 -8.42
N ASP A 61 1.35 14.28 -9.70
CA ASP A 61 0.10 13.82 -10.31
C ASP A 61 -0.46 12.55 -9.66
N GLN A 62 0.40 11.57 -9.35
CA GLN A 62 -0.03 10.35 -8.66
C GLN A 62 -0.52 10.63 -7.24
N ARG A 63 0.18 11.50 -6.50
CA ARG A 63 -0.26 11.92 -5.16
C ARG A 63 -1.58 12.66 -5.22
N GLN A 64 -1.77 13.51 -6.22
CA GLN A 64 -3.03 14.21 -6.43
C GLN A 64 -4.17 13.21 -6.67
N GLN A 65 -3.99 12.24 -7.56
CA GLN A 65 -5.00 11.21 -7.81
C GLN A 65 -5.35 10.43 -6.54
N VAL A 66 -4.35 10.09 -5.72
CA VAL A 66 -4.58 9.40 -4.45
C VAL A 66 -5.31 10.28 -3.45
N GLY A 67 -4.87 11.53 -3.28
CA GLY A 67 -5.48 12.49 -2.36
C GLY A 67 -6.92 12.83 -2.73
N GLU A 68 -7.18 13.09 -4.01
CA GLU A 68 -8.54 13.32 -4.51
C GLU A 68 -9.43 12.11 -4.29
N ALA A 69 -8.92 10.89 -4.47
CA ALA A 69 -9.71 9.69 -4.26
C ALA A 69 -10.02 9.42 -2.78
N ILE A 70 -9.07 9.71 -1.87
CA ILE A 70 -9.28 9.68 -0.42
C ILE A 70 -10.41 10.65 -0.06
N VAL A 71 -10.33 11.91 -0.52
CA VAL A 71 -11.30 12.96 -0.19
C VAL A 71 -12.66 12.75 -0.87
N ARG A 72 -12.70 12.18 -2.08
CA ARG A 72 -13.95 11.92 -2.81
C ARG A 72 -14.84 10.89 -2.14
N SER A 73 -14.30 10.02 -1.29
CA SER A 73 -15.10 9.01 -0.61
C SER A 73 -15.90 9.67 0.52
N PRO A 74 -17.24 9.76 0.43
CA PRO A 74 -18.07 10.48 1.41
C PRO A 74 -18.07 9.78 2.78
N ALA A 75 -17.66 8.52 2.82
CA ALA A 75 -17.49 7.75 4.04
C ALA A 75 -16.16 8.02 4.76
N ASN A 76 -15.26 8.79 4.14
CA ASN A 76 -13.93 9.05 4.67
C ASN A 76 -13.97 10.21 5.67
N PRO A 77 -13.41 10.06 6.88
CA PRO A 77 -13.25 11.18 7.81
C PRO A 77 -12.38 12.31 7.24
N VAL A 78 -11.52 12.01 6.26
CA VAL A 78 -10.64 12.98 5.62
C VAL A 78 -11.37 13.68 4.46
N GLN A 79 -11.77 14.92 4.70
CA GLN A 79 -12.44 15.78 3.70
C GLN A 79 -11.47 16.72 2.98
N GLN A 80 -10.24 16.85 3.49
CA GLN A 80 -9.22 17.69 2.87
C GLN A 80 -7.85 17.08 3.17
N VAL A 81 -7.01 17.04 2.14
CA VAL A 81 -5.62 16.57 2.26
C VAL A 81 -4.74 17.44 1.38
N ASP A 82 -3.58 17.81 1.91
CA ASP A 82 -2.53 18.39 1.09
C ASP A 82 -1.83 17.25 0.33
N TYR A 83 -2.04 17.20 -0.99
CA TYR A 83 -1.41 16.18 -1.82
C TYR A 83 0.00 16.54 -2.30
N SER A 84 0.43 17.78 -2.07
CA SER A 84 1.81 18.20 -2.33
C SER A 84 2.75 17.71 -1.24
N ASP A 85 2.26 17.55 -0.01
CA ASP A 85 2.97 17.00 1.14
C ASP A 85 2.74 15.47 1.27
N PRO A 86 3.76 14.63 1.03
CA PRO A 86 3.70 13.18 1.22
C PRO A 86 3.28 12.77 2.64
N VAL A 87 3.61 13.57 3.65
CA VAL A 87 3.31 13.28 5.06
C VAL A 87 1.82 13.48 5.32
N ALA A 88 1.26 14.59 4.85
CA ALA A 88 -0.18 14.86 4.94
C ALA A 88 -0.98 13.76 4.23
N LEU A 89 -0.53 13.36 3.03
CA LEU A 89 -1.17 12.29 2.28
C LEU A 89 -1.09 10.93 2.97
N GLY A 90 0.06 10.59 3.57
CA GLY A 90 0.24 9.36 4.34
C GLY A 90 -0.63 9.27 5.58
N ASN A 91 -0.78 10.39 6.30
CA ASN A 91 -1.67 10.47 7.45
C ASN A 91 -3.13 10.34 7.03
N ALA A 92 -3.52 11.03 5.95
CA ALA A 92 -4.87 10.93 5.39
C ALA A 92 -5.22 9.51 4.93
N TYR A 93 -4.28 8.83 4.24
CA TYR A 93 -4.44 7.44 3.84
C TYR A 93 -4.60 6.52 5.04
N THR A 94 -3.78 6.71 6.08
CA THR A 94 -3.83 5.91 7.30
C THR A 94 -5.14 6.11 8.05
N GLN A 95 -5.64 7.34 8.13
CA GLN A 95 -6.95 7.65 8.70
C GLN A 95 -8.09 7.02 7.88
N ALA A 96 -8.01 7.07 6.55
CA ALA A 96 -8.97 6.42 5.66
C ALA A 96 -8.97 4.90 5.80
N ALA A 97 -7.80 4.29 6.03
CA ALA A 97 -7.64 2.86 6.25
C ALA A 97 -8.23 2.39 7.59
N GLN A 98 -8.05 3.20 8.64
CA GLN A 98 -8.54 2.91 10.00
C GLN A 98 -9.99 3.36 10.23
N ALA A 99 -10.56 4.10 9.28
CA ALA A 99 -11.94 4.55 9.36
C ALA A 99 -12.89 3.34 9.43
N PRO A 100 -13.94 3.43 10.27
CA PRO A 100 -14.89 2.34 10.42
C PRO A 100 -15.53 2.00 9.08
N ALA A 101 -15.62 0.70 8.80
CA ALA A 101 -16.24 0.22 7.57
C ALA A 101 -17.70 0.65 7.52
N GLN A 102 -18.08 1.35 6.46
CA GLN A 102 -19.46 1.72 6.18
C GLN A 102 -19.98 0.77 5.10
N ASN A 103 -21.07 0.05 5.38
CA ASN A 103 -21.55 -1.06 4.54
C ASN A 103 -20.56 -2.22 4.37
N GLY A 104 -19.74 -2.50 5.40
CA GLY A 104 -18.80 -3.62 5.38
C GLY A 104 -17.54 -3.40 4.53
N GLN A 105 -17.33 -2.19 4.01
CA GLN A 105 -16.09 -1.79 3.32
C GLN A 105 -15.52 -0.54 4.00
N SER A 106 -14.21 -0.52 4.24
CA SER A 106 -13.54 0.71 4.66
C SER A 106 -13.62 1.77 3.55
N PRO A 107 -13.65 3.08 3.87
CA PRO A 107 -13.68 4.16 2.88
C PRO A 107 -12.54 4.06 1.86
N LEU A 108 -11.38 3.57 2.33
CA LEU A 108 -10.24 3.28 1.49
C LEU A 108 -10.49 2.09 0.57
N GLU A 109 -11.03 0.98 1.08
CA GLU A 109 -11.42 -0.18 0.26
C GLU A 109 -12.48 0.19 -0.78
N ALA A 110 -13.45 1.03 -0.44
CA ALA A 110 -14.44 1.54 -1.39
C ALA A 110 -13.79 2.40 -2.49
N ALA A 111 -12.74 3.16 -2.16
CA ALA A 111 -11.96 3.89 -3.15
C ALA A 111 -11.18 2.92 -4.07
N PHE A 112 -10.67 1.80 -3.55
CA PHE A 112 -9.97 0.76 -4.32
C PHE A 112 -10.90 -0.26 -5.02
N ALA A 113 -12.16 -0.31 -4.63
CA ALA A 113 -13.15 -1.25 -5.16
C ALA A 113 -13.34 -1.07 -6.66
N GLN A 114 -13.94 -2.08 -7.32
CA GLN A 114 -14.18 -2.04 -8.75
C GLN A 114 -15.09 -0.85 -9.11
N GLY A 115 -14.55 0.14 -9.84
CA GLY A 115 -15.23 1.41 -10.15
C GLY A 115 -14.96 2.56 -9.17
N GLY A 116 -14.18 2.32 -8.11
CA GLY A 116 -13.70 3.34 -7.19
C GLY A 116 -12.57 4.18 -7.78
N ALA A 117 -12.34 5.36 -7.19
CA ALA A 117 -11.39 6.36 -7.69
C ALA A 117 -9.92 5.89 -7.68
N LEU A 118 -9.58 4.86 -6.89
CA LEU A 118 -8.25 4.22 -6.80
C LEU A 118 -8.17 2.85 -7.50
N SER A 119 -9.20 2.44 -8.25
CA SER A 119 -9.20 1.14 -8.96
C SER A 119 -8.18 1.05 -10.11
N ASN A 120 -7.49 2.15 -10.39
CA ASN A 120 -6.56 2.32 -11.49
C ASN A 120 -5.35 1.36 -11.35
N PRO A 121 -4.95 0.63 -12.41
CA PRO A 121 -3.83 -0.32 -12.38
C PRO A 121 -2.52 0.27 -11.84
N MET A 122 -2.27 1.56 -12.04
CA MET A 122 -1.10 2.25 -11.48
C MET A 122 -1.11 2.28 -9.94
N VAL A 123 -2.29 2.43 -9.32
CA VAL A 123 -2.42 2.42 -7.86
C VAL A 123 -2.30 0.99 -7.32
N LYS A 124 -2.78 -0.02 -8.06
CA LYS A 124 -2.55 -1.43 -7.72
C LYS A 124 -1.06 -1.79 -7.74
N ALA A 125 -0.32 -1.30 -8.74
CA ALA A 125 1.13 -1.44 -8.79
C ALA A 125 1.81 -0.68 -7.63
N GLY A 126 1.26 0.47 -7.24
CA GLY A 126 1.67 1.22 -6.05
C GLY A 126 1.58 0.40 -4.76
N LEU A 127 0.49 -0.35 -4.54
CA LEU A 127 0.33 -1.23 -3.37
C LEU A 127 1.42 -2.30 -3.32
N VAL A 128 1.75 -2.93 -4.44
CA VAL A 128 2.84 -3.93 -4.49
C VAL A 128 4.20 -3.27 -4.19
N GLY A 129 4.42 -2.04 -4.67
CA GLY A 129 5.61 -1.25 -4.35
C GLY A 129 5.72 -0.90 -2.86
N LEU A 130 4.61 -0.48 -2.22
CA LEU A 130 4.56 -0.22 -0.79
C LEU A 130 4.85 -1.50 0.03
N ALA A 131 4.26 -2.64 -0.34
CA ALA A 131 4.57 -3.91 0.30
C ALA A 131 6.06 -4.28 0.17
N GLY A 132 6.69 -3.97 -0.98
CA GLY A 132 8.13 -4.12 -1.16
C GLY A 132 8.99 -3.22 -0.29
N MET A 133 8.58 -1.96 -0.08
CA MET A 133 9.25 -1.07 0.86
C MET A 133 9.14 -1.56 2.30
N ILE A 134 7.96 -2.01 2.71
CA ILE A 134 7.73 -2.58 4.05
C ILE A 134 8.59 -3.83 4.27
N GLY A 135 8.59 -4.75 3.30
CA GLY A 135 9.43 -5.96 3.37
C GLY A 135 10.92 -5.60 3.47
N SER A 136 11.36 -4.58 2.71
CA SER A 136 12.74 -4.09 2.77
C SER A 136 13.08 -3.45 4.12
N ALA A 137 12.14 -2.72 4.74
CA ALA A 137 12.32 -2.11 6.06
C ALA A 137 12.42 -3.17 7.16
N MET A 138 11.60 -4.22 7.10
CA MET A 138 11.67 -5.34 8.05
C MET A 138 12.96 -6.14 7.93
N LEU A 139 13.43 -6.41 6.71
CA LEU A 139 14.71 -7.10 6.50
C LEU A 139 15.91 -6.30 7.06
N ARG A 140 15.84 -4.97 7.00
CA ARG A 140 16.89 -4.08 7.53
C ARG A 140 16.89 -3.97 9.06
N ARG A 141 15.85 -4.47 9.72
CA ARG A 141 15.67 -4.45 11.19
C ARG A 141 16.14 -5.75 11.86
N ARG A 142 16.48 -6.79 11.09
CA ARG A 142 17.04 -8.06 11.57
C ARG A 142 18.57 -8.04 11.61
#